data_AF-A0A3D6BMV9-F1
#
_entry.id   AF-A0A3D6BMV9-F1
#
_cell.length_a   1.000
_cell.length_b   1.000
_cell.length_c   1.000
_cell.angle_alpha   90.00
_cell.angle_beta   90.00
_cell.angle_gamma   90.00
#
_symmetry.space_group_name_H-M   'P 1'
#
loop_
_entity.id
_entity.type
_entity.pdbx_description
1 polymer ?
#
loop_
_entity_poly.entity_id
_entity_poly.type
_entity_poly.pdbx_seq_one_letter_code
_entity_poly.pdbx_strand_id
1 'polypeptide(L)'
;TKHQTPNNKHQTPMQITIGKIINEYQNYLTEYEIEKLKKVQKRNTDFATQVKELRSALFSEDWDFMAREFSDKENPMSQEYTDRVNKKRAVFGVGPIHGQDGPTHTSSTHFCEEVVRHTKN
;
A
#
# COMPACT_ATOMS: atom_id res chain seq x y z
N THR A 1 -30.53 -26.14 18.34
CA THR A 1 -29.28 -25.37 18.50
C THR A 1 -29.31 -24.19 17.54
N LYS A 2 -29.42 -22.97 18.04
CA LYS A 2 -29.48 -21.76 17.20
C LYS A 2 -28.07 -21.47 16.67
N HIS A 3 -27.80 -21.81 15.42
CA HIS A 3 -26.60 -21.34 14.74
C HIS A 3 -26.81 -19.87 14.35
N GLN A 4 -26.28 -18.96 15.18
CA GLN A 4 -26.07 -17.58 14.77
C GLN A 4 -24.87 -17.58 13.83
N THR A 5 -25.14 -17.45 12.53
CA THR A 5 -24.15 -17.02 11.54
C THR A 5 -23.66 -15.62 11.92
N PRO A 6 -22.34 -15.35 11.99
CA PRO A 6 -21.86 -14.01 12.21
C PRO A 6 -22.27 -13.17 11.00
N ASN A 7 -23.02 -12.11 11.32
CA ASN A 7 -23.47 -11.08 10.41
C ASN A 7 -22.23 -10.36 9.89
N ASN A 8 -21.65 -10.88 8.79
CA ASN A 8 -20.66 -10.17 7.99
C ASN A 8 -21.40 -8.99 7.36
N LYS A 9 -21.56 -7.93 8.15
CA LYS A 9 -21.88 -6.61 7.63
C LYS A 9 -20.89 -6.39 6.51
N HIS A 10 -21.39 -6.34 5.27
CA HIS A 10 -20.70 -5.67 4.19
C HIS A 10 -20.35 -4.29 4.72
N GLN A 11 -19.12 -4.15 5.20
CA GLN A 11 -18.49 -2.87 5.37
C GLN A 11 -18.55 -2.28 3.97
N THR A 12 -19.43 -1.30 3.76
CA THR A 12 -19.23 -0.32 2.70
C THR A 12 -17.74 -0.04 2.64
N PRO A 13 -17.06 -0.23 1.49
CA PRO A 13 -15.62 -0.06 1.43
C PRO A 13 -15.34 1.31 2.04
N MET A 14 -14.64 1.33 3.18
CA MET A 14 -14.30 2.59 3.81
C MET A 14 -13.61 3.39 2.72
N GLN A 15 -14.18 4.54 2.36
CA GLN A 15 -13.59 5.41 1.35
C GLN A 15 -12.28 5.93 1.96
N ILE A 16 -11.20 5.19 1.71
CA ILE A 16 -9.85 5.52 2.13
C ILE A 16 -9.38 6.61 1.16
N THR A 17 -8.87 7.70 1.72
CA THR A 17 -8.28 8.80 0.96
C THR A 17 -6.83 8.96 1.39
N ILE A 18 -6.01 9.68 0.61
CA ILE A 18 -4.63 9.96 0.99
C ILE A 18 -4.56 10.64 2.36
N GLY A 19 -5.48 11.57 2.64
CA GLY A 19 -5.56 12.24 3.95
C GLY A 19 -5.88 11.28 5.11
N LYS A 20 -6.76 10.30 4.92
CA LYS A 20 -7.03 9.28 5.95
C LYS A 20 -5.83 8.39 6.18
N ILE A 21 -5.12 7.99 5.12
CA ILE A 21 -3.90 7.18 5.24
C ILE A 21 -2.86 7.93 6.09
N ILE A 22 -2.63 9.22 5.82
CA ILE A 22 -1.67 10.03 6.57
C ILE A 22 -2.06 10.17 8.05
N ASN A 23 -3.34 10.34 8.37
CA ASN A 23 -3.77 10.65 9.74
C ASN A 23 -4.03 9.39 10.58
N GLU A 24 -4.74 8.42 10.03
CA GLU A 24 -5.24 7.23 10.76
C GLU A 24 -4.23 6.07 10.71
N TYR A 25 -3.38 6.01 9.69
CA TYR A 25 -2.47 4.88 9.46
C TYR A 25 -0.98 5.25 9.61
N GLN A 26 -0.65 6.43 10.12
CA GLN A 26 0.74 6.91 10.30
C GLN A 26 1.65 5.92 11.05
N ASN A 27 1.11 5.15 12.00
CA ASN A 27 1.89 4.17 12.77
C ASN A 27 2.40 2.99 11.94
N TYR A 28 1.88 2.82 10.72
CA TYR A 28 2.31 1.79 9.77
C TYR A 28 3.19 2.37 8.65
N LEU A 29 3.49 3.67 8.72
CA LEU A 29 4.24 4.41 7.73
C LEU A 29 5.53 4.94 8.34
N THR A 30 6.58 4.95 7.55
CA THR A 30 7.81 5.69 7.86
C THR A 30 7.62 7.17 7.60
N GLU A 31 8.45 8.01 8.23
CA GLU A 31 8.45 9.46 7.97
C GLU A 31 8.64 9.78 6.48
N TYR A 32 9.48 9.01 5.79
CA TYR A 32 9.69 9.12 4.35
C TYR A 32 8.42 8.85 3.54
N GLU A 33 7.66 7.82 3.88
CA GLU A 33 6.39 7.50 3.22
C GLU A 33 5.35 8.59 3.49
N ILE A 34 5.25 9.11 4.72
CA ILE A 34 4.36 10.22 5.09
C ILE A 34 4.68 11.48 4.28
N GLU A 35 5.95 11.85 4.17
CA GLU A 35 6.38 13.02 3.40
C GLU A 35 6.07 12.87 1.90
N LYS A 36 6.23 11.67 1.33
CA LYS A 36 5.79 11.38 -0.03
C LYS A 36 4.28 11.51 -0.18
N LEU A 37 3.49 10.94 0.71
CA LEU A 37 2.03 11.02 0.66
C LEU A 37 1.53 12.47 0.71
N LYS A 38 2.10 13.31 1.57
CA LYS A 38 1.78 14.74 1.62
C LYS A 38 2.08 15.44 0.29
N LYS A 39 3.15 15.04 -0.42
CA LYS A 39 3.47 15.58 -1.76
C LYS A 39 2.46 15.13 -2.81
N VAL A 40 2.10 13.84 -2.82
CA VAL A 40 1.07 13.30 -3.75
C VAL A 40 -0.29 13.95 -3.52
N GLN A 41 -0.66 14.22 -2.26
CA GLN A 41 -1.91 14.89 -1.91
C GLN A 41 -1.97 16.34 -2.39
N LYS A 42 -0.85 17.06 -2.39
CA LYS A 42 -0.79 18.48 -2.77
C LYS A 42 -0.64 18.72 -4.27
N ARG A 43 -0.17 17.72 -5.01
CA ARG A 43 0.12 17.83 -6.44
C ARG A 43 -1.15 17.62 -7.26
N ASN A 44 -1.45 18.58 -8.13
CA ASN A 44 -2.46 18.40 -9.16
C ASN A 44 -1.81 17.72 -10.38
N THR A 45 -1.96 16.40 -10.46
CA THR A 45 -1.48 15.56 -11.57
C THR A 45 -2.64 14.76 -12.14
N ASP A 46 -2.48 14.20 -13.33
CA ASP A 46 -3.48 13.29 -13.88
C ASP A 46 -3.63 12.03 -13.02
N PHE A 47 -4.77 11.36 -13.17
CA PHE A 47 -5.12 10.17 -12.40
C PHE A 47 -4.03 9.08 -12.43
N ALA A 48 -3.48 8.78 -13.62
CA ALA A 48 -2.50 7.71 -13.77
C ALA A 48 -1.18 8.07 -13.08
N THR A 49 -0.75 9.32 -13.19
CA THR A 49 0.41 9.85 -12.47
C THR A 49 0.20 9.79 -10.96
N GLN A 50 -0.96 10.22 -10.46
CA GLN A 50 -1.25 10.22 -9.03
C GLN A 50 -1.29 8.80 -8.45
N VAL A 51 -1.87 7.83 -9.19
CA VAL A 51 -1.86 6.40 -8.81
C VAL A 51 -0.44 5.86 -8.76
N LYS A 52 0.40 6.19 -9.76
CA LYS A 52 1.81 5.75 -9.80
C LYS A 52 2.61 6.33 -8.63
N GLU A 53 2.47 7.62 -8.36
CA GLU A 53 3.16 8.28 -7.26
C GLU A 53 2.69 7.74 -5.90
N LEU A 54 1.37 7.53 -5.73
CA LEU A 54 0.82 6.93 -4.52
C LEU A 54 1.34 5.51 -4.30
N ARG A 55 1.38 4.69 -5.35
CA ARG A 55 1.94 3.34 -5.27
C ARG A 55 3.42 3.37 -4.92
N SER A 56 4.21 4.28 -5.49
CA SER A 56 5.62 4.46 -5.12
C SER A 56 5.81 4.95 -3.69
N ALA A 57 4.81 5.64 -3.12
CA ALA A 57 4.84 6.10 -1.73
C ALA A 57 4.44 4.99 -0.75
N LEU A 58 3.43 4.18 -1.08
CA LEU A 58 2.89 3.17 -0.16
C LEU A 58 3.45 1.77 -0.35
N PHE A 59 3.92 1.45 -1.54
CA PHE A 59 4.33 0.11 -1.94
C PHE A 59 5.65 0.16 -2.72
N SER A 60 6.62 0.94 -2.24
CA SER A 60 7.95 1.03 -2.88
C SER A 60 8.65 -0.33 -2.94
N GLU A 61 8.31 -1.23 -2.02
CA GLU A 61 8.80 -2.61 -2.00
C GLU A 61 8.49 -3.37 -3.30
N ASP A 62 7.44 -2.97 -4.04
CA ASP A 62 7.12 -3.55 -5.35
C ASP A 62 8.26 -3.34 -6.37
N TRP A 63 9.05 -2.27 -6.21
CA TRP A 63 10.20 -1.94 -7.06
C TRP A 63 11.54 -2.30 -6.40
N ASP A 64 11.61 -2.33 -5.07
CA ASP A 64 12.82 -2.76 -4.34
C ASP A 64 13.16 -4.23 -4.65
N PHE A 65 12.16 -5.07 -4.97
CA PHE A 65 12.39 -6.41 -5.52
C PHE A 65 13.09 -6.37 -6.87
N MET A 66 12.65 -5.51 -7.80
CA MET A 66 13.26 -5.39 -9.13
C MET A 66 14.72 -4.93 -9.04
N ALA A 67 15.07 -4.10 -8.04
CA ALA A 67 16.45 -3.68 -7.82
C ALA A 67 17.42 -4.86 -7.54
N ARG A 68 16.92 -6.00 -7.02
CA ARG A 68 17.72 -7.24 -6.88
C ARG A 68 18.02 -7.88 -8.22
N GLU A 69 17.07 -7.93 -9.14
CA GLU A 69 17.30 -8.51 -10.47
C GLU A 69 18.38 -7.76 -11.26
N PHE A 70 18.60 -6.47 -10.94
CA PHE A 70 19.60 -5.63 -11.60
C PHE A 70 20.88 -5.42 -10.79
N SER A 71 21.06 -6.08 -9.64
CA SER A 71 22.23 -5.88 -8.78
C SER A 71 22.66 -7.16 -8.05
N ASP A 72 23.94 -7.51 -8.15
CA ASP A 72 24.59 -8.60 -7.38
C ASP A 72 24.65 -8.35 -5.86
N LYS A 73 24.02 -7.28 -5.37
CA LYS A 73 23.97 -6.94 -3.94
C LYS A 73 22.97 -7.82 -3.22
N GLU A 74 23.38 -8.33 -2.06
CA GLU A 74 22.54 -9.11 -1.15
C GLU A 74 21.14 -8.53 -1.04
N ASN A 75 20.18 -9.39 -1.36
CA ASN A 75 18.79 -9.39 -0.98
C ASN A 75 18.38 -8.28 0.06
N PRO A 76 18.02 -7.03 -0.28
CA PRO A 76 17.68 -5.98 0.70
C PRO A 76 16.49 -6.30 1.62
N MET A 77 15.59 -7.21 1.23
CA MET A 77 14.54 -7.72 2.11
C MET A 77 15.10 -8.71 3.15
N SER A 78 15.49 -8.17 4.30
CA SER A 78 15.59 -8.97 5.53
C SER A 78 14.21 -9.50 5.93
N GLN A 79 14.17 -10.47 6.84
CA GLN A 79 12.90 -10.94 7.41
C GLN A 79 12.16 -9.80 8.10
N GLU A 80 12.88 -8.96 8.85
CA GLU A 80 12.32 -7.77 9.51
C GLU A 80 11.70 -6.77 8.52
N TYR A 81 12.37 -6.51 7.39
CA TYR A 81 11.81 -5.67 6.33
C TYR A 81 10.51 -6.28 5.77
N THR A 82 10.54 -7.58 5.47
CA THR A 82 9.40 -8.33 4.91
C THR A 82 8.21 -8.33 5.88
N ASP A 83 8.44 -8.54 7.17
CA ASP A 83 7.40 -8.54 8.20
C ASP A 83 6.78 -7.14 8.35
N ARG A 84 7.62 -6.09 8.34
CA ARG A 84 7.17 -4.70 8.42
C ARG A 84 6.27 -4.34 7.24
N VAL A 85 6.68 -4.64 6.01
CA VAL A 85 5.88 -4.31 4.82
C VAL A 85 4.62 -5.18 4.72
N ASN A 86 4.69 -6.47 5.09
CA ASN A 86 3.51 -7.33 5.10
C ASN A 86 2.48 -6.91 6.16
N LYS A 87 2.93 -6.41 7.32
CA LYS A 87 2.04 -5.82 8.33
C LYS A 87 1.31 -4.59 7.76
N LYS A 88 2.02 -3.70 7.06
CA LYS A 88 1.43 -2.54 6.36
C LYS A 88 0.41 -2.98 5.30
N ARG A 89 0.78 -3.94 4.43
CA ARG A 89 -0.08 -4.45 3.36
C ARG A 89 -1.36 -5.11 3.90
N ALA A 90 -1.25 -5.89 4.97
CA ALA A 90 -2.40 -6.52 5.62
C ALA A 90 -3.42 -5.49 6.15
N VAL A 91 -2.95 -4.38 6.73
CA VAL A 91 -3.81 -3.28 7.21
C VAL A 91 -4.57 -2.62 6.06
N PHE A 92 -4.00 -2.59 4.86
CA PHE A 92 -4.64 -2.06 3.66
C PHE A 92 -5.40 -3.12 2.85
N GLY A 93 -5.48 -4.36 3.32
CA GLY A 93 -6.11 -5.47 2.58
C GLY A 93 -5.36 -5.84 1.29
N VAL A 94 -4.09 -5.48 1.18
CA VAL A 94 -3.22 -5.80 0.05
C VAL A 94 -2.49 -7.12 0.35
N GLY A 95 -2.40 -8.01 -0.64
CA GLY A 95 -1.74 -9.31 -0.48
C GLY A 95 -0.25 -9.17 -0.13
N PRO A 96 0.32 -10.10 0.65
CA PRO A 96 1.71 -10.03 1.11
C PRO A 96 2.70 -10.16 -0.05
N ILE A 97 3.95 -9.77 0.20
CA ILE A 97 5.10 -10.15 -0.63
C ILE A 97 5.76 -11.40 -0.05
N HIS A 98 6.22 -12.29 -0.92
CA HIS A 98 7.00 -13.46 -0.56
C HIS A 98 8.46 -13.19 -0.92
N GLY A 99 9.39 -13.50 -0.02
CA GLY A 99 10.78 -13.02 -0.07
C GLY A 99 11.59 -13.34 -1.34
N GLN A 100 11.06 -14.17 -2.23
CA GLN A 100 11.66 -14.63 -3.48
C GLN A 100 10.77 -14.41 -4.72
N ASP A 101 9.47 -14.19 -4.55
CA ASP A 101 8.54 -13.98 -5.65
C ASP A 101 8.07 -12.53 -5.58
N GLY A 102 8.41 -11.74 -6.60
CA GLY A 102 7.92 -10.37 -6.72
C GLY A 102 6.40 -10.32 -6.58
N PRO A 103 5.81 -9.15 -6.28
CA PRO A 103 4.36 -9.04 -6.08
C PRO A 103 3.62 -9.46 -7.36
N THR A 104 3.09 -10.69 -7.36
CA THR A 104 2.31 -11.29 -8.46
C THR A 104 0.91 -10.69 -8.58
N HIS A 105 0.51 -9.86 -7.62
CA HIS A 105 -0.84 -9.35 -7.50
C HIS A 105 -0.91 -7.84 -7.78
N THR A 106 -1.82 -7.47 -8.68
CA THR A 106 -2.22 -6.08 -8.98
C THR A 106 -2.99 -5.40 -7.84
N SER A 107 -3.08 -6.03 -6.66
CA SER A 107 -3.83 -5.54 -5.50
C SER A 107 -3.33 -4.19 -5.00
N SER A 108 -2.01 -3.93 -5.05
CA SER A 108 -1.44 -2.62 -4.68
C SER A 108 -1.89 -1.52 -5.64
N THR A 109 -1.93 -1.82 -6.95
CA THR A 109 -2.46 -0.91 -7.98
C THR A 109 -3.94 -0.63 -7.76
N HIS A 110 -4.79 -1.66 -7.62
CA HIS A 110 -6.22 -1.47 -7.41
C HIS A 110 -6.53 -0.66 -6.13
N PHE A 111 -5.79 -0.93 -5.04
CA PHE A 111 -5.89 -0.13 -3.82
C PHE A 111 -5.59 1.34 -4.10
N CYS A 112 -4.47 1.64 -4.79
CA CYS A 112 -4.10 3.02 -5.09
C CYS A 112 -5.11 3.71 -6.01
N GLU A 113 -5.66 3.02 -7.01
CA GLU A 113 -6.72 3.57 -7.86
C GLU A 113 -7.97 3.96 -7.05
N GLU A 114 -8.42 3.09 -6.15
CA GLU A 114 -9.57 3.37 -5.28
C GLU A 114 -9.29 4.54 -4.35
N VAL A 115 -8.09 4.65 -3.78
CA VAL A 115 -7.71 5.77 -2.93
C VAL A 115 -7.70 7.10 -3.71
N VAL A 116 -7.18 7.09 -4.94
CA VAL A 116 -7.16 8.29 -5.78
C VAL A 116 -8.59 8.68 -6.20
N ARG A 117 -9.45 7.72 -6.57
CA ARG A 117 -10.87 7.99 -6.91
C ARG A 117 -11.62 8.72 -5.78
N HIS A 118 -11.29 8.40 -4.53
CA HIS A 118 -11.93 8.99 -3.35
C HIS A 118 -11.21 10.23 -2.79
N THR A 119 -9.98 10.48 -3.21
CA THR A 119 -9.23 11.67 -2.80
C THR A 119 -9.63 12.83 -3.71
N LYS A 120 -10.36 13.80 -3.16
CA LYS A 120 -10.59 15.07 -3.84
C LYS A 120 -9.32 15.90 -3.74
N ASN A 121 -8.74 16.26 -4.89
CA ASN A 121 -7.70 17.29 -4.98
C ASN A 121 -8.30 18.69 -4.83
#